data_AF-A0A3M1JNT9-F1
#
_entry.id   AF-A0A3M1JNT9-F1
#
_cell.length_a   1.000
_cell.length_b   1.000
_cell.length_c   1.000
_cell.angle_alpha   90.00
_cell.angle_beta   90.00
_cell.angle_gamma   90.00
#
_symmetry.space_group_name_H-M   'P 1'
#
loop_
_entity.id
_entity.type
_entity.pdbx_description
1 polymer ?
#
loop_
_entity_poly.entity_id
_entity_poly.type
_entity_poly.pdbx_seq_one_letter_code
_entity_poly.pdbx_strand_id
1 'polypeptide(L)'
;MIEALLFAAPRPLSVDELAERVPEEVDVPAVLAALAAEYEGRGINLVQSGGKWLFRTASDLAFLLRKELEEPRKLSRAAVET
;
A
#
# COMPACT_ATOMS: atom_id res chain seq x y z
N MET A 1 -3.18 -14.09 -3.77
CA MET A 1 -1.76 -14.20 -3.37
C MET A 1 -0.97 -12.92 -3.69
N ILE A 2 -0.91 -12.47 -4.94
CA ILE A 2 -0.24 -11.20 -5.30
C ILE A 2 -0.83 -9.99 -4.54
N GLU A 3 -2.15 -9.92 -4.43
CA GLU A 3 -2.83 -8.91 -3.59
C GLU A 3 -2.32 -8.91 -2.15
N ALA A 4 -2.19 -10.09 -1.52
CA ALA A 4 -1.70 -10.21 -0.15
C ALA A 4 -0.24 -9.74 -0.01
N LEU A 5 0.61 -10.05 -1.00
CA LEU A 5 1.99 -9.55 -1.06
C LEU A 5 2.02 -8.02 -1.15
N LEU A 6 1.19 -7.42 -2.02
CA LEU A 6 1.08 -5.97 -2.17
C LEU A 6 0.49 -5.28 -0.93
N PHE A 7 -0.48 -5.92 -0.27
CA PHE A 7 -1.09 -5.43 0.96
C PHE A 7 -0.10 -5.42 2.13
N ALA A 8 0.70 -6.47 2.28
CA ALA A 8 1.68 -6.60 3.35
C ALA A 8 2.97 -5.79 3.10
N ALA A 9 3.23 -5.36 1.86
CA ALA A 9 4.48 -4.70 1.50
C ALA A 9 4.53 -3.26 2.06
N PRO A 10 5.60 -2.89 2.80
CA PRO A 10 5.76 -1.53 3.31
C PRO A 10 6.22 -0.53 2.23
N ARG A 11 6.47 -1.01 1.01
CA ARG A 11 7.04 -0.24 -0.10
C ARG A 11 6.55 -0.80 -1.44
N PRO A 12 6.52 0.01 -2.52
CA PRO A 12 6.14 -0.47 -3.84
C PRO A 12 6.98 -1.67 -4.28
N LEU A 13 6.33 -2.65 -4.91
CA LEU A 13 6.96 -3.86 -5.46
C LEU A 13 6.99 -3.81 -6.98
N SER A 14 8.12 -4.20 -7.56
CA SER A 14 8.22 -4.42 -9.00
C SER A 14 7.56 -5.73 -9.43
N VAL A 15 7.30 -5.88 -10.73
CA VAL A 15 6.78 -7.13 -11.32
C VAL A 15 7.75 -8.29 -11.07
N ASP A 16 9.06 -8.02 -11.18
CA ASP A 16 10.13 -8.99 -10.93
C ASP A 16 10.12 -9.47 -9.47
N GLU A 17 10.09 -8.53 -8.52
CA GLU A 17 9.95 -8.84 -7.08
C GLU A 17 8.71 -9.70 -6.77
N LEU A 18 7.60 -9.50 -7.50
CA LEU A 18 6.40 -10.30 -7.33
C LEU A 18 6.55 -11.69 -7.96
N ALA A 19 7.15 -11.78 -9.15
CA ALA A 19 7.41 -13.03 -9.87
C ALA A 19 8.29 -13.99 -9.04
N GLU A 20 9.31 -13.49 -8.33
CA GLU A 20 10.16 -14.29 -7.44
C GLU A 20 9.41 -14.94 -6.26
N ARG A 21 8.22 -14.44 -5.92
CA ARG A 21 7.45 -14.86 -4.73
C ARG A 21 6.19 -15.67 -5.06
N VAL A 22 5.95 -15.94 -6.34
CA VAL A 22 4.79 -16.68 -6.83
C VAL A 22 5.25 -17.87 -7.67
N PRO A 23 4.41 -18.90 -7.89
CA PRO A 23 4.72 -19.96 -8.85
C PRO A 23 5.02 -19.40 -10.24
N GLU A 24 5.95 -20.04 -10.96
CA GLU A 24 6.40 -19.60 -12.29
C GLU A 24 5.28 -19.58 -13.36
N GLU A 25 4.20 -20.32 -13.13
CA GLU A 25 3.04 -20.40 -14.02
C GLU A 25 2.16 -19.14 -13.98
N VAL A 26 2.36 -18.27 -12.99
CA VAL A 26 1.53 -17.08 -12.76
C VAL A 26 1.99 -15.95 -13.68
N ASP A 27 1.09 -15.52 -14.57
CA ASP A 27 1.24 -14.28 -15.33
C ASP A 27 1.01 -13.07 -14.41
N VAL A 28 2.09 -12.61 -13.77
CA VAL A 28 2.06 -11.47 -12.84
C VAL A 28 1.50 -10.20 -13.50
N PRO A 29 1.94 -9.78 -14.70
CA PRO A 29 1.33 -8.65 -15.40
C PRO A 29 -0.20 -8.77 -15.58
N ALA A 30 -0.69 -9.94 -16.01
CA ALA A 30 -2.13 -10.15 -16.20
C ALA A 30 -2.90 -10.06 -14.88
N VAL A 31 -2.36 -10.64 -13.80
CA VAL A 31 -2.97 -10.55 -12.47
C VAL A 31 -2.99 -9.12 -11.95
N LEU A 32 -1.90 -8.36 -12.13
CA LEU A 32 -1.85 -6.95 -11.74
C LEU A 32 -2.87 -6.11 -12.48
N ALA A 33 -3.06 -6.34 -13.78
CA ALA A 33 -4.08 -5.65 -14.57
C ALA A 33 -5.50 -5.99 -14.10
N ALA A 34 -5.78 -7.26 -13.83
CA ALA A 34 -7.07 -7.70 -13.31
C ALA A 34 -7.37 -7.10 -11.92
N LEU A 35 -6.38 -7.10 -11.02
CA LEU A 35 -6.51 -6.49 -9.70
C LEU A 35 -6.70 -4.97 -9.80
N ALA A 36 -5.99 -4.29 -10.69
CA ALA A 36 -6.17 -2.85 -10.89
C ALA A 36 -7.60 -2.52 -11.31
N ALA A 37 -8.19 -3.30 -12.22
CA ALA A 37 -9.58 -3.15 -12.63
C ALA A 37 -10.57 -3.49 -11.50
N GLU A 38 -10.32 -4.55 -10.74
CA GLU A 38 -11.20 -4.97 -9.63
C GLU A 38 -11.25 -3.93 -8.49
N TYR A 39 -10.13 -3.25 -8.25
CA TYR A 39 -9.99 -2.21 -7.25
C TYR A 39 -10.35 -0.81 -7.77
N GLU A 40 -10.72 -0.67 -9.05
CA GLU A 40 -11.21 0.60 -9.59
C GLU A 40 -12.51 1.01 -8.89
N GLY A 41 -12.60 2.28 -8.47
CA GLY A 41 -13.77 2.81 -7.77
C GLY A 41 -13.93 2.36 -6.31
N ARG A 42 -13.02 1.54 -5.77
CA ARG A 42 -12.97 1.21 -4.34
C ARG A 42 -12.22 2.26 -3.54
N GLY A 43 -12.38 2.25 -2.22
CA GLY A 43 -11.69 3.18 -1.32
C GLY A 43 -10.18 2.99 -1.19
N ILE A 44 -9.66 1.87 -1.70
CA ILE A 44 -8.24 1.65 -1.97
C ILE A 44 -8.09 1.24 -3.43
N ASN A 45 -7.06 1.74 -4.10
CA ASN A 45 -6.77 1.42 -5.50
C ASN A 45 -5.36 0.86 -5.63
N LEU A 46 -5.19 -0.09 -6.54
CA LEU A 46 -3.87 -0.57 -6.95
C LEU A 46 -3.32 0.40 -8.01
N VAL A 47 -2.18 1.02 -7.72
CA VAL A 47 -1.58 2.04 -8.60
C VAL A 47 -0.17 1.66 -9.02
N GLN A 48 0.22 2.07 -10.23
CA GLN A 48 1.58 1.95 -10.71
C GLN A 48 2.33 3.29 -10.60
N SER A 49 3.53 3.26 -10.02
CA SER A 49 4.40 4.43 -9.89
C SER A 49 5.86 4.01 -10.05
N GLY A 50 6.56 4.62 -11.00
CA GLY A 50 7.97 4.30 -11.29
C GLY A 50 8.21 2.83 -11.67
N GLY A 51 7.26 2.19 -12.38
CA GLY A 51 7.34 0.78 -12.75
C GLY A 51 7.04 -0.20 -11.60
N LYS A 52 6.63 0.28 -10.43
CA LYS A 52 6.28 -0.52 -9.26
C LYS A 52 4.82 -0.35 -8.89
N TRP A 53 4.29 -1.31 -8.14
CA TRP A 53 2.90 -1.42 -7.77
C TRP A 53 2.73 -1.35 -6.25
N LEU A 54 1.66 -0.69 -5.81
CA LEU A 54 1.24 -0.61 -4.41
C LEU A 54 -0.24 -0.25 -4.29
N PHE A 55 -0.84 -0.57 -3.15
CA PHE A 55 -2.13 -0.01 -2.78
C PHE A 55 -1.98 1.42 -2.25
N ARG A 56 -2.92 2.29 -2.63
CA ARG A 56 -3.11 3.61 -2.03
C ARG A 56 -4.58 3.85 -1.73
N THR A 57 -4.84 4.66 -0.71
CA THR A 57 -6.20 5.18 -0.48
C THR A 57 -6.65 5.99 -1.70
N ALA A 58 -7.91 5.79 -2.08
CA ALA A 58 -8.58 6.61 -3.08
C ALA A 58 -8.52 8.08 -2.68
N SER A 59 -8.16 8.95 -3.64
CA SER A 59 -7.85 10.36 -3.37
C SER A 59 -9.07 11.15 -2.90
N ASP A 60 -10.25 10.76 -3.34
CA ASP A 60 -11.55 11.30 -2.94
C ASP A 60 -11.90 10.97 -1.48
N LEU A 61 -11.32 9.92 -0.89
CA LEU A 61 -11.52 9.54 0.52
C LEU A 61 -10.44 10.09 1.46
N ALA A 62 -9.44 10.79 0.94
CA ALA A 62 -8.33 11.31 1.73
C ALA A 62 -8.80 12.22 2.89
N PHE A 63 -9.94 12.89 2.76
CA PHE A 63 -10.50 13.74 3.82
C PHE A 63 -10.94 12.95 5.06
N LEU A 64 -11.38 11.70 4.91
CA LEU A 64 -11.80 10.85 6.02
C LEU A 64 -10.61 10.44 6.90
N LEU A 65 -9.44 10.21 6.27
CA LEU A 65 -8.23 9.74 6.96
C LEU A 65 -7.41 10.87 7.61
N ARG A 66 -7.70 12.14 7.31
CA ARG A 66 -6.99 13.28 7.90
C ARG A 66 -7.20 13.43 9.41
N LYS A 67 -8.23 12.80 9.98
CA LYS A 67 -8.64 13.00 11.38
C LYS A 67 -7.86 12.15 12.40
N GLU A 68 -7.04 11.19 11.96
CA GLU A 68 -6.34 10.22 12.82
C GLU A 68 -4.83 10.44 12.97
N LEU A 69 -4.31 11.58 12.50
CA LEU A 69 -2.94 12.01 12.83
C LEU A 69 -2.97 12.96 14.03
N GLU A 70 -3.52 12.53 15.16
CA GLU A 70 -3.12 13.12 16.43
C GLU A 70 -1.66 12.73 16.64
N GLU A 71 -0.76 13.69 16.43
CA GLU A 71 0.67 13.55 16.70
C GLU A 71 0.83 12.88 18.07
N PRO A 72 1.60 11.77 18.20
CA PRO A 72 2.00 11.32 19.52
C PRO A 72 2.81 12.46 20.12
N ARG A 73 2.17 13.29 20.97
CA ARG A 73 2.84 14.36 21.69
C ARG A 73 4.00 13.70 22.39
N LYS A 74 5.22 13.96 21.91
CA LYS A 74 6.43 13.56 22.61
C LYS A 74 6.29 14.17 24.00
N LEU A 75 6.07 13.33 25.00
CA LEU A 75 6.15 13.76 26.39
C LEU A 75 7.54 14.36 26.55
N SER A 76 7.59 15.69 26.61
CA SER A 76 8.83 16.42 26.87
C SER A 76 9.43 15.87 28.16
N ARG A 77 10.72 15.55 28.14
CA ARG A 77 11.53 15.24 29.33
C ARG A 77 11.62 16.48 30.22
N ALA A 78 10.57 16.77 30.98
CA ALA A 78 10.54 17.87 31.94
C ALA A 78 9.87 17.44 33.26
N ALA A 79 9.92 16.15 33.60
CA ALA A 79 9.27 15.62 34.81
C ALA A 79 10.12 14.59 35.58
N VAL A 80 11.45 14.60 35.40
CA VAL A 80 12.35 13.82 36.27
C VAL A 80 13.57 14.68 36.55
N GLU A 81 13.48 15.49 37.60
CA GLU A 81 14.54 15.74 38.61
C GLU A 81 14.07 16.89 39.54
N THR A 82 13.46 16.50 40.66
CA THR A 82 13.52 17.17 41.97
C THR A 82 13.60 16.06 42.99
#